data_AF-A0A953JBW4-F1
#
_entry.id   AF-A0A953JBW4-F1
#
_cell.length_a   1.000
_cell.length_b   1.000
_cell.length_c   1.000
_cell.angle_alpha   90.00
_cell.angle_beta   90.00
_cell.angle_gamma   90.00
#
_symmetry.space_group_name_H-M   'P 1'
#
loop_
_entity.id
_entity.type
_entity.pdbx_description
1 polymer ?
#
loop_
_entity_poly.entity_id
_entity_poly.type
_entity_poly.pdbx_seq_one_letter_code
_entity_poly.pdbx_strand_id
1 'polypeptide(L)' 'MYFVQTDAWYLERITWLIAGAFALGSAVLAWAHSPYWLILTGLVGINLIVFATTGFCLMANILYKLGARPRLQR' A
#
# COMPACT_ATOMS: atom_id res chain seq x y z
N MET A 1 5.93 11.00 20.98
CA MET A 1 5.05 10.31 20.00
C MET A 1 5.19 11.03 18.67
N TYR A 2 5.52 10.30 17.60
CA TYR A 2 5.57 10.88 16.26
C TYR A 2 4.16 10.83 15.65
N PHE A 3 3.66 11.98 15.21
CA PHE A 3 2.39 12.09 14.49
C PHE A 3 2.67 12.54 13.07
N VAL A 4 2.15 11.79 12.10
CA VAL A 4 2.23 12.18 10.68
C VAL A 4 1.17 13.24 10.37
N GLN A 5 1.55 14.25 9.61
CA GLN A 5 0.64 15.30 9.12
C GLN A 5 -0.38 14.71 8.13
N THR A 6 -1.68 14.79 8.45
CA THR A 6 -2.80 14.19 7.69
C THR A 6 -3.69 15.23 7.02
N ASP A 7 -3.19 16.46 6.92
CA ASP A 7 -3.83 17.64 6.36
C ASP A 7 -4.13 17.54 4.85
N ALA A 8 -3.52 16.58 4.12
CA ALA A 8 -3.87 16.30 2.73
C ALA A 8 -3.88 14.79 2.42
N TRP A 9 -4.59 14.41 1.35
CA TRP A 9 -4.53 13.08 0.75
C TRP A 9 -3.46 13.05 -0.35
N TYR A 10 -2.23 12.87 0.08
CA TYR A 10 -1.08 12.70 -0.81
C TYR A 10 -0.86 11.23 -1.14
N LEU A 11 -0.15 10.98 -2.24
CA LEU A 11 0.04 9.68 -2.86
C LEU A 11 0.45 8.57 -1.87
N GLU A 12 1.46 8.82 -1.04
CA GLU A 12 2.01 7.84 -0.10
C GLU A 12 0.96 7.45 0.96
N ARG A 13 0.16 8.41 1.44
CA ARG A 13 -0.90 8.17 2.43
C ARG A 13 -2.00 7.26 1.88
N ILE A 14 -2.41 7.47 0.63
CA ILE A 14 -3.43 6.64 -0.01
C ILE A 14 -2.85 5.24 -0.27
N THR A 15 -1.58 5.15 -0.65
CA THR A 15 -0.88 3.87 -0.88
C THR A 15 -0.85 3.02 0.39
N TRP A 16 -0.56 3.60 1.56
CA TRP A 16 -0.62 2.88 2.84
C TRP A 16 -2.02 2.41 3.20
N LEU A 17 -3.04 3.24 2.94
CA LEU A 17 -4.43 2.88 3.21
C LEU A 17 -4.87 1.69 2.35
N ILE A 18 -4.57 1.73 1.05
CA ILE A 18 -4.88 0.64 0.12
C ILE A 18 -4.13 -0.63 0.54
N ALA A 19 -2.82 -0.53 0.82
CA ALA A 19 -2.02 -1.68 1.22
C ALA A 19 -2.57 -2.35 2.48
N GLY A 20 -2.97 -1.56 3.49
CA GLY A 20 -3.58 -2.05 4.72
C GLY A 20 -4.94 -2.72 4.48
N ALA A 21 -5.80 -2.11 3.65
CA ALA A 21 -7.10 -2.68 3.30
C ALA A 21 -6.96 -4.02 2.57
N PHE A 22 -6.02 -4.12 1.61
CA PHE A 22 -5.73 -5.37 0.90
C PHE A 22 -5.16 -6.44 1.84
N ALA A 23 -4.26 -6.08 2.75
CA ALA A 23 -3.69 -7.03 3.70
C ALA A 23 -4.75 -7.57 4.66
N LEU A 24 -5.60 -6.71 5.22
CA LEU A 24 -6.69 -7.12 6.11
C LEU A 24 -7.74 -7.94 5.36
N GLY A 25 -8.16 -7.50 4.17
CA GLY A 25 -9.11 -8.23 3.34
C GLY A 25 -8.60 -9.63 2.99
N SER A 26 -7.32 -9.73 2.60
CA SER A 26 -6.67 -11.01 2.29
C SER A 26 -6.55 -11.90 3.53
N ALA A 27 -6.24 -11.33 4.70
CA ALA A 27 -6.18 -12.08 5.96
C ALA A 27 -7.55 -12.63 6.40
N VAL A 28 -8.62 -11.83 6.28
CA VAL A 28 -9.99 -12.27 6.57
C VAL A 28 -10.41 -13.38 5.61
N LEU A 29 -10.11 -13.25 4.32
CA LEU A 29 -10.37 -14.31 3.34
C LEU A 29 -9.51 -15.57 3.57
N ALA A 30 -8.29 -15.41 4.05
CA ALA A 30 -7.43 -16.53 4.42
C ALA A 30 -8.04 -17.34 5.57
N TRP A 31 -8.64 -16.65 6.54
CA TRP A 31 -9.33 -17.27 7.66
C TRP A 31 -10.67 -17.89 7.25
N ALA A 32 -11.46 -17.21 6.42
CA ALA A 32 -12.83 -17.63 6.07
C ALA A 32 -12.92 -18.68 4.95
N HIS A 33 -11.99 -18.66 3.99
CA HIS A 33 -12.09 -19.51 2.78
C HIS A 33 -10.90 -20.47 2.63
N SER A 34 -9.67 -19.96 2.60
CA SER A 34 -8.49 -20.82 2.39
C SER A 34 -7.16 -20.09 2.66
N PRO A 35 -6.15 -20.75 3.25
CA PRO A 35 -4.84 -20.14 3.49
C PRO A 35 -4.09 -19.66 2.23
N TYR A 36 -4.49 -20.07 1.02
CA TYR A 36 -3.91 -19.57 -0.23
C TYR A 36 -4.01 -18.04 -0.39
N TRP A 37 -4.96 -17.38 0.28
CA TRP A 37 -5.07 -15.91 0.28
C TRP A 37 -3.87 -15.20 0.95
N LEU A 38 -3.09 -15.90 1.78
CA LEU A 38 -1.85 -15.36 2.35
C LEU A 38 -0.78 -15.07 1.29
N ILE A 39 -0.82 -15.74 0.14
CA ILE A 39 0.07 -15.45 -0.99
C ILE A 39 -0.14 -14.01 -1.46
N LEU A 40 -1.40 -13.56 -1.50
CA LEU A 40 -1.78 -12.20 -1.87
C LEU A 40 -1.23 -11.19 -0.86
N THR A 41 -1.38 -11.46 0.44
CA THR A 41 -0.76 -10.66 1.52
C THR A 41 0.77 -10.61 1.39
N GLY A 42 1.40 -11.74 1.07
CA GLY A 42 2.85 -11.83 0.85
C GLY A 42 3.32 -10.98 -0.33
N LEU A 43 2.59 -11.00 -1.45
CA LEU A 43 2.88 -10.18 -2.63
C LEU A 43 2.76 -8.68 -2.33
N VAL A 44 1.75 -8.27 -1.54
CA VAL A 44 1.61 -6.89 -1.08
C VAL A 44 2.80 -6.50 -0.18
N GLY A 45 3.20 -7.39 0.74
CA GLY A 45 4.36 -7.18 1.60
C GLY A 45 5.67 -7.01 0.83
N ILE A 46 5.94 -7.87 -0.16
CA ILE A 46 7.12 -7.76 -1.02
C ILE A 46 7.12 -6.42 -1.78
N ASN A 47 5.97 -6.01 -2.33
CA ASN A 47 5.87 -4.71 -3.01
C ASN A 47 6.18 -3.53 -2.08
N LEU A 48 5.75 -3.59 -0.81
CA LEU A 48 6.08 -2.56 0.17
C LEU A 48 7.57 -2.52 0.51
N ILE A 49 8.23 -3.67 0.62
CA ILE A 49 9.68 -3.76 0.86
C ILE A 49 10.44 -3.21 -0.35
N VAL A 50 10.04 -3.58 -1.57
CA VAL A 50 10.63 -3.05 -2.80
C VAL A 50 10.41 -1.54 -2.88
N PHE A 51 9.23 -1.04 -2.53
CA PHE A 51 8.95 0.40 -2.48
C PHE A 51 9.85 1.14 -1.49
N ALA A 52 10.05 0.59 -0.29
CA ALA A 52 10.91 1.19 0.72
C ALA A 52 12.39 1.21 0.30
N THR A 53 12.83 0.25 -0.51
CA THR A 53 14.25 0.12 -0.93
C THR A 53 14.56 0.81 -2.26
N THR A 54 13.66 0.72 -3.25
CA THR A 54 13.86 1.22 -4.62
C THR A 54 13.00 2.43 -4.97
N GLY A 55 11.95 2.71 -4.20
CA GLY A 55 10.94 3.72 -4.54
C GLY A 55 9.91 3.24 -5.56
N PHE A 56 10.00 2.00 -6.06
CA PHE A 56 9.06 1.46 -7.04
C PHE A 56 7.86 0.79 -6.37
N CYS A 57 6.66 1.37 -6.56
CA CYS A 57 5.39 0.73 -6.20
C CYS A 57 4.43 0.83 -7.38
N LEU A 58 3.90 -0.32 -7.84
CA LEU A 58 2.96 -0.36 -8.95
C LEU A 58 1.70 0.46 -8.64
N MET A 59 1.15 0.31 -7.44
CA MET A 59 -0.04 1.04 -6.99
C MET A 59 0.20 2.55 -6.95
N ALA A 60 1.35 2.97 -6.43
CA ALA A 60 1.75 4.37 -6.38
C ALA A 60 1.85 4.95 -7.81
N ASN A 61 2.44 4.22 -8.76
CA ASN A 61 2.51 4.64 -10.16
C ASN A 61 1.13 4.76 -10.82
N ILE A 62 0.20 3.85 -10.51
CA ILE A 62 -1.18 3.93 -11.00
C ILE A 62 -1.89 5.17 -10.42
N LEU A 63 -1.75 5.41 -9.11
CA LEU A 63 -2.32 6.59 -8.46
C LEU A 63 -1.72 7.90 -8.99
N TYR A 64 -0.42 7.91 -9.27
CA TYR A 64 0.27 9.05 -9.85
C TYR A 64 -0.32 9.39 -11.23
N LYS A 65 -0.57 8.36 -12.06
CA LYS A 65 -1.24 8.53 -13.36
C LYS A 65 -2.70 8.98 -13.24
N LEU A 66 -3.38 8.61 -12.16
CA LEU A 66 -4.75 9.08 -11.85
C LEU A 66 -4.78 10.52 -11.29
N GLY A 67 -3.63 11.17 -11.13
CA GLY A 67 -3.52 12.57 -10.71
C GLY A 67 -3.31 12.77 -9.20
N ALA A 68 -3.08 11.71 -8.43
CA ALA A 68 -2.67 11.85 -7.04
C ALA A 68 -1.24 12.42 -6.98
N ARG A 69 -1.08 13.57 -6.32
CA ARG A 69 0.22 14.23 -6.22
C ARG A 69 1.01 13.69 -5.02
N PRO A 70 2.29 13.28 -5.20
CA PRO A 70 3.17 12.95 -4.10
C PRO A 70 3.51 14.20 -3.31
N ARG A 71 3.72 14.05 -2.00
CA ARG A 71 4.16 15.19 -1.17
C ARG A 71 5.65 15.45 -1.29
N LEU A 72 6.41 14.37 -1.50
CA LEU A 72 7.86 14.41 -1.69
C LEU A 72 8.15 13.85 -3.09
N GLN A 73 8.20 14.73 -4.08
CA GLN A 73 8.68 14.41 -5.42
C GLN A 73 10.13 14.88 -5.50
N ARG A 74 11.08 13.93 -5.46
CA ARG A 74 12.45 14.22 -5.86
C ARG A 74 12.56 14.26 -7.38
#